data_AF-A0A3C1JZS4-F1
#
_entry.id   AF-A0A3C1JZS4-F1
#
_cell.length_a   1.000
_cell.length_b   1.000
_cell.length_c   1.000
_cell.angle_alpha   90.00
_cell.angle_beta   90.00
_cell.angle_gamma   90.00
#
_symmetry.space_group_name_H-M   'P 1'
#
loop_
_entity.id
_entity.type
_entity.pdbx_description
1 polymer ?
#
loop_
_entity_poly.entity_id
_entity_poly.type
_entity_poly.pdbx_seq_one_letter_code
_entity_poly.pdbx_strand_id
1 'polypeptide(L)'
;MKNLTLYYTAIIAPVLFIIWLSITDRQIWFMIVLLIYAMPYRTFIDGARLVSKKLIKWQDVWKLIIPGRKLEYTRDLYFKE
;
A
#
# COMPACT_ATOMS: atom_id res chain seq x y z
N MET A 1 0.36 10.01 -6.13
CA MET A 1 -0.26 10.71 -4.99
C MET A 1 0.71 11.72 -4.41
N LYS A 2 0.54 13.01 -4.73
CA LYS A 2 1.41 14.07 -4.17
C LYS A 2 1.03 14.42 -2.72
N ASN A 3 -0.24 14.28 -2.37
CA ASN A 3 -0.74 14.59 -1.03
C ASN A 3 -0.47 13.41 -0.07
N LEU A 4 0.26 13.69 1.02
CA LEU A 4 0.59 12.75 2.10
C LEU A 4 -0.67 12.23 2.81
N THR A 5 -1.67 13.09 3.03
CA THR A 5 -2.95 12.73 3.65
C THR A 5 -3.71 11.71 2.80
N LEU A 6 -3.82 11.93 1.50
CA LEU A 6 -4.50 10.98 0.60
C LEU A 6 -3.82 9.61 0.61
N TYR A 7 -2.49 9.58 0.66
CA TYR A 7 -1.72 8.35 0.78
C TYR A 7 -2.03 7.61 2.08
N TYR A 8 -2.04 8.29 3.23
CA TYR A 8 -2.40 7.66 4.50
C TYR A 8 -3.87 7.21 4.54
N THR A 9 -4.79 7.99 4.01
CA THR A 9 -6.21 7.60 3.93
C THR A 9 -6.39 6.33 3.11
N ALA A 10 -5.67 6.19 2.00
CA ALA A 10 -5.69 4.98 1.16
C ALA A 10 -5.10 3.76 1.89
N ILE A 11 -4.23 3.94 2.87
CA ILE A 11 -3.70 2.84 3.70
C ILE A 11 -4.68 2.46 4.81
N ILE A 12 -5.23 3.47 5.49
CA ILE A 12 -6.04 3.28 6.70
C ILE A 12 -7.43 2.73 6.35
N ALA A 13 -8.07 3.21 5.27
CA ALA A 13 -9.42 2.79 4.93
C ALA A 13 -9.57 1.27 4.71
N PRO A 14 -8.70 0.60 3.94
CA PRO A 14 -8.72 -0.86 3.82
C PRO A 14 -8.42 -1.59 5.13
N VAL A 15 -7.56 -1.04 5.98
CA VAL A 15 -7.24 -1.64 7.29
C VAL A 15 -8.47 -1.64 8.20
N LEU A 16 -9.23 -0.54 8.25
CA LEU A 16 -10.49 -0.49 9.00
C LEU A 16 -11.50 -1.53 8.48
N PHE A 17 -11.57 -1.69 7.16
CA PHE A 17 -12.42 -2.71 6.55
C PHE A 17 -11.97 -4.15 6.89
N ILE A 18 -10.66 -4.41 6.93
CA ILE A 18 -10.10 -5.71 7.34
C ILE A 18 -10.41 -6.00 8.81
N ILE A 19 -10.28 -5.00 9.70
CA ILE A 19 -10.62 -5.13 11.12
C ILE A 19 -12.12 -5.42 11.29
N TRP A 20 -12.97 -4.75 10.51
CA TRP A 20 -14.41 -5.03 10.52
C TRP A 20 -14.72 -6.46 10.04
N LEU A 21 -14.00 -6.97 9.03
CA LEU A 21 -14.12 -8.37 8.60
C LEU A 21 -13.65 -9.36 9.66
N SER A 22 -12.62 -9.02 10.46
CA SER A 22 -12.10 -9.92 11.49
C SER A 22 -13.07 -10.14 12.64
N ILE A 23 -14.01 -9.23 12.86
CA ILE A 23 -15.01 -9.33 13.95
C ILE A 23 -16.39 -9.86 13.49
N THR A 24 -16.56 -10.17 12.20
CA THR A 24 -17.88 -10.58 11.63
C THR A 24 -17.97 -12.07 11.27
N ASP A 25 -17.11 -12.93 11.83
CA ASP A 25 -17.02 -14.38 11.51
C ASP A 25 -16.81 -14.70 10.02
N ARG A 26 -16.40 -13.71 9.21
CA ARG A 26 -16.16 -13.87 7.76
C ARG A 26 -14.70 -14.23 7.46
N GLN A 27 -14.20 -15.32 8.05
CA GLN A 27 -12.77 -15.69 8.01
C GLN A 27 -12.18 -15.79 6.59
N ILE A 28 -12.92 -16.40 5.65
CA ILE A 28 -12.47 -16.53 4.25
C ILE A 28 -12.30 -15.15 3.60
N TRP A 29 -13.29 -14.26 3.77
CA TRP A 29 -13.23 -12.90 3.23
C TRP A 29 -12.15 -12.07 3.88
N PHE A 30 -11.97 -12.20 5.20
CA PHE A 30 -10.86 -11.59 5.92
C PHE A 30 -9.51 -11.99 5.28
N MET A 31 -9.26 -13.29 5.07
CA MET A 31 -8.00 -13.76 4.48
C MET A 31 -7.81 -13.24 3.05
N ILE A 32 -8.84 -13.30 2.20
CA ILE A 32 -8.78 -12.83 0.82
C ILE A 32 -8.45 -11.33 0.78
N VAL A 33 -9.19 -10.52 1.53
CA VAL A 33 -8.99 -9.07 1.56
C VAL A 33 -7.63 -8.72 2.17
N LEU A 34 -7.19 -9.43 3.21
CA LEU A 34 -5.86 -9.23 3.81
C LEU A 34 -4.75 -9.49 2.78
N LEU A 35 -4.83 -10.58 2.01
CA LEU A 35 -3.83 -10.91 0.99
C LEU A 35 -3.82 -9.90 -0.15
N ILE A 36 -4.99 -9.51 -0.66
CA ILE A 36 -5.12 -8.48 -1.71
C ILE A 36 -4.59 -7.13 -1.21
N TYR A 37 -4.89 -6.78 0.05
CA TYR A 37 -4.41 -5.56 0.65
C TYR A 37 -2.88 -5.56 0.81
N ALA A 38 -2.33 -6.61 1.42
CA ALA A 38 -0.91 -6.69 1.78
C ALA A 38 0.01 -6.75 0.55
N MET A 39 -0.42 -7.42 -0.52
CA MET A 39 0.41 -7.64 -1.71
C MET A 39 0.09 -6.64 -2.84
N PRO A 40 -0.92 -6.87 -3.71
CA PRO A 40 -1.09 -6.04 -4.89
C PRO A 40 -1.50 -4.61 -4.55
N TYR A 41 -2.41 -4.41 -3.59
CA TYR A 41 -2.89 -3.07 -3.26
C TYR A 41 -1.80 -2.22 -2.61
N ARG A 42 -1.10 -2.72 -1.58
CA ARG A 42 -0.02 -1.97 -0.91
C ARG A 42 1.10 -1.62 -1.89
N THR A 43 1.50 -2.57 -2.74
CA THR A 43 2.52 -2.38 -3.78
C THR A 43 2.09 -1.29 -4.77
N PHE A 44 0.84 -1.32 -5.22
CA PHE A 44 0.30 -0.30 -6.12
C PHE A 44 0.26 1.09 -5.48
N ILE A 45 -0.25 1.22 -4.25
CA ILE A 45 -0.36 2.52 -3.55
C ILE A 45 1.03 3.13 -3.33
N ASP A 46 2.00 2.33 -2.90
CA ASP A 46 3.37 2.79 -2.71
C ASP A 46 4.04 3.15 -4.04
N GLY A 47 3.88 2.30 -5.05
CA GLY A 47 4.39 2.56 -6.39
C GLY A 47 3.79 3.81 -7.02
N ALA A 48 2.48 3.99 -6.96
CA ALA A 48 1.77 5.16 -7.48
C ALA A 48 2.24 6.46 -6.82
N ARG A 49 2.63 6.41 -5.53
CA ARG A 49 3.26 7.54 -4.86
C ARG A 49 4.67 7.81 -5.40
N LEU A 50 5.53 6.80 -5.46
CA LEU A 50 6.89 6.94 -5.95
C LEU A 50 6.97 7.39 -7.42
N VAL A 51 6.09 6.87 -8.26
CA VAL A 51 5.94 7.31 -9.65
C VAL A 51 5.51 8.77 -9.71
N SER A 52 4.56 9.19 -8.88
CA SER A 52 4.15 10.61 -8.83
C SER A 52 5.25 11.56 -8.36
N LYS A 53 6.24 11.02 -7.64
CA LYS A 53 7.46 11.72 -7.23
C LYS A 53 8.61 11.59 -8.24
N LYS A 54 8.38 10.93 -9.37
CA LYS A 54 9.38 10.63 -10.41
C LYS A 54 10.58 9.84 -9.91
N LEU A 55 10.43 9.08 -8.81
CA LEU A 55 11.50 8.26 -8.25
C LEU A 55 11.63 6.89 -8.94
N ILE A 56 10.52 6.36 -9.47
CA ILE A 56 10.47 5.12 -10.24
C ILE A 56 9.51 5.26 -11.43
N LYS A 57 9.54 4.30 -12.36
CA LYS A 57 8.54 4.19 -13.45
C LYS A 57 7.43 3.21 -13.06
N TRP A 58 6.27 3.31 -13.72
CA TRP A 58 5.15 2.38 -13.51
C TRP A 58 5.53 0.90 -13.71
N GLN A 59 6.43 0.64 -14.65
CA GLN A 59 6.95 -0.71 -14.95
C GLN A 59 7.75 -1.30 -13.77
N ASP A 60 8.31 -0.44 -12.90
CA ASP A 60 9.12 -0.87 -11.76
C ASP A 60 8.29 -1.05 -10.49
N VAL A 61 7.00 -0.68 -10.48
CA VAL A 61 6.14 -0.77 -9.30
C VAL A 61 6.02 -2.20 -8.78
N TRP A 62 5.90 -3.18 -9.67
CA TRP A 62 5.84 -4.59 -9.30
C TRP A 62 7.09 -5.08 -8.56
N LYS A 63 8.25 -4.43 -8.76
CA LYS A 63 9.50 -4.77 -8.06
C LYS A 63 9.46 -4.39 -6.58
N LEU A 64 8.54 -3.52 -6.16
CA LEU A 64 8.37 -3.12 -4.75
C LEU A 64 7.76 -4.23 -3.87
N ILE A 65 7.19 -5.28 -4.48
CA ILE A 65 6.72 -6.45 -3.74
C ILE A 65 7.90 -7.24 -3.13
N ILE A 66 9.10 -7.10 -3.71
CA ILE A 66 10.30 -7.77 -3.25
C ILE A 66 10.70 -7.14 -1.90
N PRO A 67 10.81 -7.95 -0.83
CA PRO A 67 11.27 -7.47 0.46
C PRO A 67 12.62 -6.76 0.35
N GLY A 68 12.82 -5.67 1.09
CA GLY A 68 14.05 -4.89 1.09
C GLY A 68 14.07 -3.72 0.11
N ARG A 69 13.56 -3.87 -1.13
CA ARG A 69 13.50 -2.76 -2.12
C ARG A 69 12.71 -1.57 -1.62
N LYS A 70 11.65 -1.83 -0.86
CA LYS A 70 10.80 -0.81 -0.26
C LYS A 70 11.52 0.04 0.80
N LEU A 71 12.56 -0.50 1.43
CA LEU A 71 13.32 0.21 2.47
C LEU A 71 14.09 1.40 1.89
N GLU A 72 14.59 1.27 0.65
CA GLU A 72 15.28 2.34 -0.08
C GLU A 72 14.41 3.61 -0.19
N TYR A 73 13.08 3.45 -0.23
CA TYR A 73 12.12 4.53 -0.45
C TYR A 73 11.30 4.90 0.79
N THR A 74 11.59 4.35 1.97
CA THR A 74 10.80 4.62 3.20
C THR A 74 10.71 6.11 3.50
N ARG A 75 11.83 6.84 3.39
CA ARG A 75 11.84 8.29 3.65
C ARG A 75 10.93 9.06 2.69
N ASP A 76 10.99 8.74 1.41
CA ASP A 76 10.17 9.39 0.38
C ASP A 76 8.69 8.99 0.44
N LEU A 77 8.39 7.77 0.90
CA LEU A 77 7.03 7.28 1.07
C LEU A 77 6.33 7.88 2.29
N TYR A 78 7.02 8.17 3.38
CA TYR A 78 6.35 8.54 4.64
C TYR A 78 6.61 9.97 5.11
N PHE A 79 7.75 10.57 4.76
CA PHE A 79 8.19 11.83 5.40
C PHE A 79 8.39 13.00 4.45
N LYS A 80 8.43 12.74 3.14
CA LYS A 80 8.60 13.79 2.14
C LYS A 80 7.25 14.09 1.51
N GLU A 81 6.92 15.36 1.32
CA GLU A 81 5.78 15.77 0.48
C GLU A 81 6.18 15.74 -1.00
#